data_AF-A0A7J3EF19-F1
#
_entry.id   AF-A0A7J3EF19-F1
#
_cell.length_a   1.000
_cell.length_b   1.000
_cell.length_c   1.000
_cell.angle_alpha   90.00
_cell.angle_beta   90.00
_cell.angle_gamma   90.00
#
_symmetry.space_group_name_H-M   'P 1'
#
loop_
_entity.id
_entity.type
_entity.pdbx_description
1 polymer ?
#
loop_
_entity_poly.entity_id
_entity_poly.type
_entity_poly.pdbx_seq_one_letter_code
_entity_poly.pdbx_strand_id
1 'polypeptide(L)'
;MVEAVKPLPMVRSSSGHFIPWNRQSIINSLLKETKLATMFFGVRPMMEEEAESIALEVEEKIRNMDLKFVSGPLIREIVNTVLLEKGSINPLYRIYRNVYTRVGTPVYDAYEIDIGKGFEAKENANLQPNAETSHKKKADKTSKEEYLLLMPIDLADAHLKGEIHIHDLEYFGTRPFCMSSDNVLVARVGGSVRLATVGDLFSHLNYESSGGFEVANYDGVEVLTPEGFVRVVKVSRKKSNSIIRITTERGFMVELTEEHRIPLADGRLVEAKMVKPGDRLKVISTLSYDEISPKTSEVNGVTVTSELARLVGYFIA
;
A
#
# COMPACT_ATOMS: atom_id res chain seq x y z
N MET A 1 -37.67 -34.52 26.91
CA MET A 1 -36.67 -33.87 27.78
C MET A 1 -36.42 -32.50 27.19
N VAL A 2 -36.64 -31.43 27.95
CA VAL A 2 -36.27 -30.06 27.52
C VAL A 2 -34.77 -29.94 27.78
N GLU A 3 -33.95 -29.91 26.74
CA GLU A 3 -32.51 -29.63 26.89
C GLU A 3 -32.36 -28.26 27.55
N ALA A 4 -31.69 -28.20 28.70
CA ALA A 4 -31.40 -26.95 29.36
C ALA A 4 -30.52 -26.09 28.45
N VAL A 5 -30.95 -24.86 28.15
CA VAL A 5 -30.19 -23.91 27.34
C VAL A 5 -28.85 -23.65 28.03
N LYS A 6 -27.74 -24.01 27.36
CA LYS A 6 -26.40 -23.78 27.89
C LYS A 6 -26.17 -22.28 28.14
N PRO A 7 -25.56 -21.90 29.27
CA PRO A 7 -25.27 -20.49 29.56
C PRO A 7 -24.23 -19.94 28.59
N LEU A 8 -24.25 -18.61 28.38
CA LEU A 8 -23.26 -17.93 27.57
C LEU A 8 -22.01 -17.61 28.39
N PRO A 9 -20.80 -17.63 27.78
CA PRO A 9 -19.55 -17.33 28.46
C PRO A 9 -19.44 -15.85 28.86
N MET A 10 -18.59 -15.56 29.84
CA MET A 10 -18.10 -14.20 30.08
C MET A 10 -17.21 -13.74 28.92
N VAL A 11 -17.20 -12.45 28.61
CA VAL A 11 -16.35 -11.89 27.55
C VAL A 11 -15.15 -11.18 28.18
N ARG A 12 -13.94 -11.54 27.74
CA ARG A 12 -12.72 -10.77 28.07
C ARG A 12 -12.60 -9.59 27.10
N SER A 13 -12.73 -8.38 27.64
CA SER A 13 -12.59 -7.12 26.89
C SER A 13 -11.14 -6.88 26.47
N SER A 14 -10.94 -5.94 25.54
CA SER A 14 -9.61 -5.45 25.15
C SER A 14 -8.86 -4.77 26.31
N SER A 15 -9.57 -4.25 27.32
CA SER A 15 -8.98 -3.70 28.55
C SER A 15 -8.63 -4.78 29.60
N GLY A 16 -8.84 -6.07 29.29
CA GLY A 16 -8.50 -7.19 30.16
C GLY A 16 -9.56 -7.56 31.20
N HIS A 17 -10.69 -6.86 31.25
CA HIS A 17 -11.78 -7.11 32.20
C HIS A 17 -12.76 -8.15 31.68
N PHE A 18 -13.41 -8.89 32.59
CA PHE A 18 -14.51 -9.78 32.24
C PHE A 18 -15.84 -9.05 32.34
N ILE A 19 -16.63 -9.10 31.28
CA ILE A 19 -17.98 -8.53 31.21
C ILE A 19 -18.99 -9.60 30.81
N PRO A 20 -20.28 -9.45 31.16
CA PRO A 20 -21.34 -10.34 30.69
C PRO A 20 -21.44 -10.33 29.16
N TRP A 21 -21.86 -11.45 28.58
CA TRP A 21 -22.18 -11.54 27.16
C TRP A 21 -23.22 -10.48 26.77
N ASN A 22 -22.98 -9.77 25.66
CA ASN A 22 -23.92 -8.82 25.10
C ASN A 22 -23.94 -8.93 23.58
N ARG A 23 -25.00 -9.54 23.04
CA ARG A 23 -25.22 -9.68 21.60
C ARG A 23 -25.30 -8.33 20.87
N GLN A 24 -25.81 -7.29 21.53
CA GLN A 24 -25.88 -5.94 20.97
C GLN A 24 -24.50 -5.40 20.60
N SER A 25 -23.43 -5.84 21.26
CA SER A 25 -22.07 -5.43 20.91
C SER A 25 -21.66 -5.93 19.52
N ILE A 26 -22.11 -7.11 19.10
CA ILE A 26 -21.85 -7.65 17.75
C ILE A 26 -22.65 -6.85 16.72
N ILE A 27 -23.94 -6.63 16.96
CA ILE A 27 -24.84 -5.86 16.09
C ILE A 27 -24.27 -4.46 15.84
N ASN A 28 -23.93 -3.75 16.92
CA ASN A 28 -23.40 -2.38 16.84
C ASN A 28 -22.06 -2.34 16.07
N SER A 29 -21.19 -3.33 16.25
CA SER A 29 -19.90 -3.43 15.55
C SER A 29 -20.10 -3.67 14.06
N LEU A 30 -20.99 -4.60 13.67
CA LEU A 30 -21.34 -4.86 12.28
C LEU A 30 -21.93 -3.62 11.58
N LEU A 31 -22.92 -2.97 12.20
CA LEU A 31 -23.56 -1.75 11.67
C LEU A 31 -22.57 -0.58 11.55
N LYS A 32 -21.60 -0.48 12.46
CA LYS A 32 -20.59 0.58 12.43
C LYS A 32 -19.58 0.36 11.31
N GLU A 33 -18.99 -0.83 11.25
CA GLU A 33 -17.81 -1.09 10.41
C GLU A 33 -18.17 -1.38 8.96
N THR A 34 -19.34 -1.99 8.70
CA THR A 34 -19.80 -2.24 7.32
C THR A 34 -20.12 -0.97 6.54
N LYS A 35 -20.11 0.21 7.17
CA LYS A 35 -20.12 1.51 6.48
C LYS A 35 -18.93 1.69 5.54
N LEU A 36 -17.80 1.03 5.81
CA LEU A 36 -16.66 1.01 4.89
C LEU A 36 -17.01 0.36 3.55
N ALA A 37 -18.02 -0.53 3.50
CA ALA A 37 -18.46 -1.14 2.25
C ALA A 37 -19.00 -0.09 1.26
N THR A 38 -19.66 0.96 1.76
CA THR A 38 -20.09 2.09 0.92
C THR A 38 -18.91 2.92 0.45
N MET A 39 -17.97 3.21 1.35
CA MET A 39 -16.82 4.07 1.05
C MET A 39 -15.87 3.46 0.01
N PHE A 40 -15.59 2.16 0.11
CA PHE A 40 -14.56 1.50 -0.71
C PHE A 40 -15.11 0.69 -1.88
N PHE A 41 -16.35 0.21 -1.76
CA PHE A 41 -16.96 -0.70 -2.76
C PHE A 41 -18.24 -0.15 -3.38
N GLY A 42 -18.74 1.01 -2.92
CA GLY A 42 -19.99 1.61 -3.43
C GLY A 42 -21.24 0.77 -3.14
N VAL A 43 -21.16 -0.21 -2.23
CA VAL A 43 -22.30 -1.06 -1.86
C VAL A 43 -22.95 -0.58 -0.57
N ARG A 44 -24.21 -0.94 -0.35
CA ARG A 44 -24.93 -0.56 0.87
C ARG A 44 -24.27 -1.14 2.12
N PRO A 45 -24.32 -0.45 3.28
CA PRO A 45 -23.93 -1.04 4.55
C PRO A 45 -24.91 -2.15 4.96
N MET A 46 -24.56 -2.90 5.99
CA MET A 46 -25.42 -3.93 6.57
C MET A 46 -26.66 -3.32 7.23
N MET A 47 -27.80 -3.96 7.04
CA MET A 47 -29.05 -3.58 7.70
C MET A 47 -29.13 -4.17 9.12
N GLU A 48 -29.98 -3.59 9.96
CA GLU A 48 -30.14 -4.02 11.36
C GLU A 48 -30.59 -5.48 11.46
N GLU A 49 -31.55 -5.89 10.63
CA GLU A 49 -32.08 -7.25 10.60
C GLU A 49 -31.02 -8.28 10.17
N GLU A 50 -30.12 -7.90 9.24
CA GLU A 50 -28.99 -8.74 8.83
C GLU A 50 -27.98 -8.90 9.97
N ALA A 51 -27.66 -7.81 10.65
CA ALA A 51 -26.73 -7.80 11.78
C ALA A 51 -27.29 -8.60 12.97
N GLU A 52 -28.59 -8.50 13.26
CA GLU A 52 -29.28 -9.29 14.26
C GLU A 52 -29.24 -10.79 13.94
N SER A 53 -29.52 -11.16 12.69
CA SER A 53 -29.47 -12.55 12.22
C SER A 53 -28.07 -13.14 12.38
N ILE A 54 -27.01 -12.41 11.99
CA ILE A 54 -25.63 -12.83 12.18
C ILE A 54 -25.31 -12.97 13.67
N ALA A 55 -25.71 -12.00 14.49
CA ALA A 55 -25.39 -11.99 15.90
C ALA A 55 -26.08 -13.14 16.66
N LEU A 56 -27.30 -13.53 16.26
CA LEU A 56 -27.99 -14.73 16.76
C LEU A 56 -27.23 -16.01 16.41
N GLU A 57 -26.81 -16.16 15.16
CA GLU A 57 -26.07 -17.33 14.70
C GLU A 57 -24.71 -17.46 15.42
N VAL A 58 -23.99 -16.35 15.61
CA VAL A 58 -22.74 -16.31 16.38
C VAL A 58 -22.98 -16.68 17.85
N GLU A 59 -24.07 -16.20 18.46
CA GLU A 59 -24.44 -16.51 19.84
C GLU A 59 -24.72 -18.02 20.00
N GLU A 60 -25.43 -18.64 19.07
CA GLU A 60 -25.65 -20.09 19.07
C GLU A 60 -24.35 -20.87 18.91
N LYS A 61 -23.48 -20.48 17.98
CA LYS A 61 -22.16 -21.12 17.81
C LYS A 61 -21.34 -21.06 19.10
N ILE A 62 -21.29 -19.90 19.76
CA ILE A 62 -20.54 -19.71 21.02
C ILE A 62 -21.16 -20.50 22.17
N ARG A 63 -22.50 -20.51 22.28
CA ARG A 63 -23.22 -21.30 23.28
C ARG A 63 -22.89 -22.80 23.16
N ASN A 64 -22.75 -23.29 21.92
CA ASN A 64 -22.45 -24.70 21.66
C ASN A 64 -21.00 -25.09 21.97
N MET A 65 -20.07 -24.12 22.03
CA MET A 65 -18.67 -24.36 22.39
C MET A 65 -18.45 -24.59 23.89
N ASP A 66 -19.44 -24.31 24.74
CA ASP A 66 -19.39 -24.56 26.20
C ASP A 66 -18.15 -23.97 26.89
N LEU A 67 -17.81 -22.72 26.52
CA LEU A 67 -16.63 -22.01 27.02
C LEU A 67 -16.93 -21.37 28.38
N LYS A 68 -15.90 -21.30 29.25
CA LYS A 68 -15.98 -20.48 30.48
C LYS A 68 -15.93 -18.98 30.18
N PHE A 69 -15.11 -18.60 29.21
CA PHE A 69 -15.00 -17.24 28.72
C PHE A 69 -14.56 -17.22 27.26
N VAL A 70 -14.79 -16.10 26.58
CA VAL A 70 -14.39 -15.86 25.18
C VAL A 70 -13.79 -14.46 25.05
N SER A 71 -12.78 -14.27 24.20
CA SER A 71 -12.19 -12.95 23.97
C SER A 71 -12.91 -12.21 22.85
N GLY A 72 -12.91 -10.87 22.90
CA GLY A 72 -13.44 -10.05 21.80
C GLY A 72 -12.87 -10.40 20.41
N PRO A 73 -11.53 -10.60 20.26
CA PRO A 73 -10.95 -11.07 19.00
C PRO A 73 -11.51 -12.41 18.53
N LEU A 74 -11.69 -13.39 19.43
CA LEU A 74 -12.24 -14.69 19.03
C LEU A 74 -13.71 -14.58 18.61
N ILE A 75 -14.52 -13.74 19.28
CA ILE A 75 -15.89 -13.46 18.83
C ILE A 75 -15.86 -12.91 17.39
N ARG A 76 -14.95 -11.99 17.09
CA ARG A 76 -14.81 -11.43 15.72
C ARG A 76 -14.46 -12.50 14.70
N GLU A 77 -13.56 -13.42 15.02
CA GLU A 77 -13.25 -14.53 14.10
C GLU A 77 -14.48 -15.40 13.84
N ILE A 78 -15.29 -15.69 14.87
CA ILE A 78 -16.55 -16.44 14.70
C ILE A 78 -17.54 -15.65 13.83
N VAL A 79 -17.67 -14.33 14.02
CA VAL A 79 -18.47 -13.48 13.12
C VAL A 79 -17.97 -13.58 11.68
N ASN A 80 -16.65 -13.52 11.46
CA ASN A 80 -16.07 -13.67 10.12
C ASN A 80 -16.37 -15.04 9.50
N THR A 81 -16.42 -16.12 10.28
CA THR A 81 -16.86 -17.43 9.76
C THR A 81 -18.30 -17.41 9.27
N VAL A 82 -19.21 -16.78 10.02
CA VAL A 82 -20.63 -16.65 9.63
C VAL A 82 -20.77 -15.78 8.37
N LEU A 83 -20.04 -14.66 8.28
CA LEU A 83 -20.04 -13.82 7.08
C LEU A 83 -19.50 -14.58 5.85
N LEU A 84 -18.46 -15.42 6.04
CA LEU A 84 -17.92 -16.26 4.98
C LEU A 84 -18.93 -17.30 4.49
N GLU A 85 -19.61 -17.99 5.42
CA GLU A 85 -20.66 -18.97 5.12
C GLU A 85 -21.80 -18.32 4.31
N LYS A 86 -22.32 -17.16 4.76
CA LYS A 86 -23.33 -16.39 4.03
C LYS A 86 -22.82 -15.88 2.68
N GLY A 87 -21.53 -15.59 2.57
CA GLY A 87 -20.83 -15.20 1.34
C GLY A 87 -20.86 -16.26 0.23
N SER A 88 -21.19 -17.52 0.55
CA SER A 88 -21.41 -18.57 -0.45
C SER A 88 -22.76 -18.45 -1.15
N ILE A 89 -23.75 -17.83 -0.49
CA ILE A 89 -25.12 -17.63 -1.01
C ILE A 89 -25.28 -16.23 -1.59
N ASN A 90 -24.77 -15.22 -0.89
CA ASN A 90 -24.83 -13.82 -1.30
C ASN A 90 -23.42 -13.19 -1.28
N PRO A 91 -22.82 -12.90 -2.45
CA PRO A 91 -21.48 -12.32 -2.56
C PRO A 91 -21.26 -11.01 -1.78
N LEU A 92 -22.31 -10.25 -1.48
CA LEU A 92 -22.24 -9.03 -0.65
C LEU A 92 -21.61 -9.29 0.73
N TYR A 93 -21.85 -10.48 1.31
CA TYR A 93 -21.30 -10.84 2.61
C TYR A 93 -19.78 -11.08 2.57
N ARG A 94 -19.19 -11.34 1.39
CA ARG A 94 -17.73 -11.37 1.23
C ARG A 94 -17.12 -9.98 1.41
N ILE A 95 -17.80 -8.95 0.91
CA ILE A 95 -17.38 -7.54 1.10
C ILE A 95 -17.50 -7.17 2.58
N TYR A 96 -18.62 -7.52 3.23
CA TYR A 96 -18.79 -7.30 4.67
C TYR A 96 -17.72 -8.02 5.49
N ARG A 97 -17.39 -9.27 5.13
CA ARG A 97 -16.29 -10.01 5.75
C ARG A 97 -14.97 -9.30 5.57
N ASN A 98 -14.65 -8.78 4.38
CA ASN A 98 -13.39 -8.07 4.15
C ASN A 98 -13.26 -6.83 5.04
N VAL A 99 -14.28 -5.97 5.09
CA VAL A 99 -14.22 -4.74 5.91
C VAL A 99 -14.35 -5.00 7.42
N TYR A 100 -14.85 -6.17 7.82
CA TYR A 100 -14.94 -6.60 9.23
C TYR A 100 -13.72 -7.44 9.69
N THR A 101 -12.86 -7.84 8.75
CA THR A 101 -11.68 -8.65 9.05
C THR A 101 -10.69 -7.85 9.89
N ARG A 102 -10.14 -8.51 10.92
CA ARG A 102 -9.03 -7.95 11.69
C ARG A 102 -7.73 -8.24 10.94
N VAL A 103 -6.97 -7.19 10.64
CA VAL A 103 -5.60 -7.31 10.10
C VAL A 103 -4.57 -7.46 11.21
N GLY A 104 -3.49 -8.18 10.91
CA GLY A 104 -2.42 -8.42 11.86
C GLY A 104 -1.68 -9.70 11.56
N THR A 105 -0.58 -9.93 12.29
CA THR A 105 0.30 -11.04 12.02
C THR A 105 0.18 -12.14 13.09
N PRO A 106 0.32 -13.42 12.73
CA PRO A 106 0.49 -14.50 13.70
C PRO A 106 1.64 -14.22 14.68
N VAL A 107 1.54 -14.76 15.90
CA VAL A 107 2.57 -14.55 16.94
C VAL A 107 3.94 -15.05 16.49
N TYR A 108 3.99 -16.19 15.79
CA TYR A 108 5.21 -16.74 15.22
C TYR A 108 5.87 -15.76 14.23
N ASP A 109 5.10 -15.26 13.27
CA ASP A 109 5.57 -14.28 12.28
C ASP A 109 5.99 -12.96 12.94
N ALA A 110 5.25 -12.48 13.95
CA ALA A 110 5.64 -11.30 14.71
C ALA A 110 7.02 -11.47 15.35
N TYR A 111 7.27 -12.65 15.93
CA TYR A 111 8.55 -12.98 16.55
C TYR A 111 9.67 -13.12 15.51
N GLU A 112 9.41 -13.77 14.38
CA GLU A 112 10.37 -13.86 13.27
C GLU A 112 10.76 -12.46 12.75
N ILE A 113 9.82 -11.52 12.69
CA ILE A 113 10.11 -10.11 12.38
C ILE A 113 11.02 -9.49 13.44
N ASP A 114 10.75 -9.73 14.73
CA ASP A 114 11.55 -9.18 15.83
C ASP A 114 13.02 -9.62 15.79
N ILE A 115 13.27 -10.87 15.41
CA ILE A 115 14.63 -11.42 15.29
C ILE A 115 15.25 -11.25 13.90
N GLY A 116 14.62 -10.46 13.01
CA GLY A 116 15.15 -10.10 11.70
C GLY A 116 15.11 -11.22 10.66
N LYS A 117 14.31 -12.27 10.85
CA LYS A 117 14.15 -13.40 9.93
C LYS A 117 12.83 -13.43 9.16
N GLY A 118 11.85 -12.65 9.63
CA GLY A 118 10.48 -12.64 9.11
C GLY A 118 10.28 -11.74 7.89
N PHE A 119 9.09 -11.15 7.81
CA PHE A 119 8.63 -10.29 6.72
C PHE A 119 9.70 -9.26 6.28
N GLU A 120 9.97 -9.21 4.97
CA GLU A 120 10.94 -8.30 4.34
C GLU A 120 12.36 -8.35 4.96
N ALA A 121 12.76 -9.47 5.58
CA ALA A 121 14.10 -9.63 6.15
C ALA A 121 15.23 -9.38 5.13
N LYS A 122 14.95 -9.61 3.84
CA LYS A 122 15.92 -9.49 2.75
C LYS A 122 15.62 -8.38 1.75
N GLU A 123 14.48 -7.70 1.87
CA GLU A 123 14.08 -6.72 0.86
C GLU A 123 14.79 -5.38 1.03
N ASN A 124 15.21 -5.04 2.26
CA ASN A 124 15.77 -3.73 2.54
C ASN A 124 17.05 -3.82 3.37
N ALA A 125 18.20 -3.94 2.70
CA ALA A 125 19.54 -4.02 3.30
C ALA A 125 19.92 -2.80 4.18
N ASN A 126 19.13 -1.74 4.06
CA ASN A 126 19.20 -0.47 4.74
C ASN A 126 18.53 -0.48 6.12
N LEU A 127 17.61 -1.42 6.36
CA LEU A 127 16.93 -1.55 7.63
C LEU A 127 17.80 -2.38 8.57
N GLN A 128 18.38 -1.71 9.57
CA GLN A 128 19.14 -2.38 10.63
C GLN A 128 18.19 -3.27 11.46
N PRO A 129 18.64 -4.44 11.93
CA PRO A 129 17.85 -5.30 12.80
C PRO A 129 17.73 -4.67 14.21
N ASN A 130 16.90 -3.64 14.32
CA ASN A 130 16.59 -2.92 15.55
C ASN A 130 15.08 -2.89 15.80
N ALA A 131 14.68 -2.49 17.01
CA ALA A 131 13.29 -2.51 17.43
C ALA A 131 12.40 -1.61 16.56
N GLU A 132 12.91 -0.45 16.12
CA GLU A 132 12.21 0.49 15.26
C GLU A 132 11.88 -0.12 13.90
N THR A 133 12.82 -0.87 13.32
CA THR A 133 12.64 -1.62 12.08
C THR A 133 11.61 -2.72 12.24
N SER A 134 11.68 -3.50 13.32
CA SER A 134 10.73 -4.58 13.58
C SER A 134 9.31 -4.04 13.78
N HIS A 135 9.16 -2.93 14.52
CA HIS A 135 7.88 -2.24 14.66
C HIS A 135 7.37 -1.69 13.33
N LYS A 136 8.23 -1.05 12.54
CA LYS A 136 7.88 -0.56 11.21
C LYS A 136 7.39 -1.71 10.33
N LYS A 137 8.12 -2.81 10.24
CA LYS A 137 7.75 -3.97 9.42
C LYS A 137 6.41 -4.60 9.83
N LYS A 138 6.13 -4.67 11.13
CA LYS A 138 4.81 -5.12 11.64
C LYS A 138 3.69 -4.18 11.20
N ALA A 139 3.93 -2.86 11.26
CA ALA A 139 2.98 -1.86 10.82
C ALA A 139 2.77 -1.91 9.30
N ASP A 140 3.85 -1.95 8.51
CA ASP A 140 3.81 -2.02 7.05
C ASP A 140 3.05 -3.28 6.59
N LYS A 141 3.32 -4.45 7.18
CA LYS A 141 2.55 -5.69 6.90
C LYS A 141 1.05 -5.51 7.18
N THR A 142 0.71 -4.92 8.34
CA THR A 142 -0.69 -4.69 8.73
C THR A 142 -1.38 -3.74 7.75
N SER A 143 -0.72 -2.65 7.35
CA SER A 143 -1.26 -1.68 6.39
C SER A 143 -1.40 -2.27 4.98
N LYS A 144 -0.45 -3.11 4.53
CA LYS A 144 -0.58 -3.83 3.25
C LYS A 144 -1.81 -4.73 3.24
N GLU A 145 -2.02 -5.53 4.29
CA GLU A 145 -3.20 -6.38 4.43
C GLU A 145 -4.51 -5.57 4.46
N GLU A 146 -4.53 -4.44 5.17
CA GLU A 146 -5.68 -3.53 5.21
C GLU A 146 -6.06 -3.04 3.81
N TYR A 147 -5.10 -2.51 3.05
CA TYR A 147 -5.40 -1.98 1.72
C TYR A 147 -5.79 -3.06 0.71
N LEU A 148 -5.25 -4.29 0.84
CA LEU A 148 -5.70 -5.44 0.06
C LEU A 148 -7.16 -5.80 0.34
N LEU A 149 -7.62 -5.66 1.59
CA LEU A 149 -9.01 -5.91 1.95
C LEU A 149 -9.96 -4.80 1.50
N LEU A 150 -9.46 -3.57 1.33
CA LEU A 150 -10.23 -2.38 0.96
C LEU A 150 -10.25 -2.09 -0.55
N MET A 151 -9.50 -2.84 -1.36
CA MET A 151 -9.47 -2.68 -2.81
C MET A 151 -10.38 -3.70 -3.51
N PRO A 152 -10.78 -3.44 -4.78
CA PRO A 152 -11.49 -4.43 -5.59
C PRO A 152 -10.73 -5.76 -5.64
N ILE A 153 -11.45 -6.87 -5.47
CA ILE A 153 -10.83 -8.20 -5.31
C ILE A 153 -9.94 -8.58 -6.50
N ASP A 154 -10.35 -8.25 -7.73
CA ASP A 154 -9.56 -8.54 -8.93
C ASP A 154 -8.22 -7.79 -8.92
N LEU A 155 -8.19 -6.58 -8.37
CA LEU A 155 -6.98 -5.76 -8.25
C LEU A 155 -6.06 -6.29 -7.13
N ALA A 156 -6.64 -6.71 -5.99
CA ALA A 156 -5.89 -7.36 -4.92
C ALA A 156 -5.25 -8.67 -5.42
N ASP A 157 -6.03 -9.50 -6.12
CA ASP A 157 -5.58 -10.78 -6.66
C ASP A 157 -4.48 -10.58 -7.71
N ALA A 158 -4.64 -9.61 -8.62
CA ALA A 158 -3.60 -9.29 -9.60
C ALA A 158 -2.30 -8.87 -8.91
N HIS A 159 -2.38 -8.08 -7.82
CA HIS A 159 -1.20 -7.71 -7.03
C HIS A 159 -0.55 -8.93 -6.36
N LEU A 160 -1.35 -9.75 -5.69
CA LEU A 160 -0.86 -10.94 -4.97
C LEU A 160 -0.30 -12.02 -5.91
N LYS A 161 -0.79 -12.11 -7.15
CA LYS A 161 -0.26 -13.00 -8.20
C LYS A 161 0.98 -12.43 -8.91
N GLY A 162 1.32 -11.16 -8.69
CA GLY A 162 2.40 -10.47 -9.38
C GLY A 162 2.07 -10.08 -10.82
N GLU A 163 0.80 -10.10 -11.22
CA GLU A 163 0.34 -9.60 -12.52
C GLU A 163 0.45 -8.07 -12.60
N ILE A 164 0.26 -7.41 -11.44
CA ILE A 164 0.57 -6.00 -11.23
C ILE A 164 1.40 -5.84 -9.97
N HIS A 165 2.19 -4.78 -9.87
CA HIS A 165 2.90 -4.43 -8.65
C HIS A 165 2.43 -3.06 -8.16
N ILE A 166 1.96 -2.99 -6.92
CA ILE A 166 1.59 -1.74 -6.24
C ILE A 166 2.76 -1.40 -5.34
N HIS A 167 3.57 -0.44 -5.78
CA HIS A 167 4.74 -0.01 -5.04
C HIS A 167 4.34 0.66 -3.72
N ASP A 168 5.04 0.34 -2.64
CA ASP A 168 4.80 0.83 -1.27
C ASP A 168 3.31 0.79 -0.86
N LEU A 169 2.67 -0.36 -1.11
CA LEU A 169 1.25 -0.61 -0.81
C LEU A 169 0.85 -0.26 0.63
N GLU A 170 1.77 -0.33 1.61
CA GLU A 170 1.55 0.10 2.99
C GLU A 170 1.14 1.57 3.13
N TYR A 171 1.38 2.40 2.10
CA TYR A 171 1.02 3.82 2.08
C TYR A 171 -0.11 4.15 1.11
N PHE A 172 -0.76 3.16 0.50
CA PHE A 172 -1.70 3.33 -0.62
C PHE A 172 -2.79 4.38 -0.36
N GLY A 173 -3.38 4.41 0.84
CA GLY A 173 -4.41 5.37 1.22
C GLY A 173 -3.92 6.60 1.99
N THR A 174 -2.62 6.70 2.29
CA THR A 174 -2.07 7.75 3.17
C THR A 174 -1.01 8.63 2.52
N ARG A 175 -0.33 8.16 1.47
CA ARG A 175 0.69 8.95 0.76
C ARG A 175 0.51 8.83 -0.75
N PRO A 176 0.13 9.91 -1.45
CA PRO A 176 0.35 9.96 -2.87
C PRO A 176 1.85 10.10 -3.13
N PHE A 177 2.45 9.18 -3.88
CA PHE A 177 3.78 9.39 -4.44
C PHE A 177 3.68 10.48 -5.50
N CYS A 178 4.09 11.70 -5.15
CA CYS A 178 4.08 12.84 -6.07
C CYS A 178 5.50 13.25 -6.42
N MET A 179 5.81 13.28 -7.72
CA MET A 179 6.98 13.96 -8.27
C MET A 179 6.53 15.31 -8.82
N SER A 180 7.32 16.36 -8.63
CA SER A 180 7.08 17.64 -9.31
C SER A 180 7.27 17.51 -10.82
N SER A 181 6.66 18.41 -11.59
CA SER A 181 6.69 18.38 -13.05
C SER A 181 8.09 18.54 -13.65
N ASP A 182 9.03 19.13 -12.93
CA ASP A 182 10.41 19.39 -13.37
C ASP A 182 11.38 18.23 -13.06
N ASN A 183 10.95 17.18 -12.35
CA ASN A 183 11.77 16.00 -12.12
C ASN A 183 12.07 15.28 -13.44
N VAL A 184 13.33 14.91 -13.65
CA VAL A 184 13.78 14.18 -14.84
C VAL A 184 13.69 12.67 -14.60
N LEU A 185 13.10 11.96 -15.56
CA LEU A 185 13.01 10.50 -15.60
C LEU A 185 13.77 9.96 -16.81
N VAL A 186 14.30 8.74 -16.67
CA VAL A 186 14.68 7.91 -17.82
C VAL A 186 13.42 7.23 -18.33
N ALA A 187 12.98 7.60 -19.52
CA ALA A 187 11.76 7.09 -20.14
C ALA A 187 12.02 6.54 -21.54
N ARG A 188 11.33 5.47 -21.92
CA ARG A 188 11.25 5.00 -23.31
C ARG A 188 9.94 5.48 -23.91
N VAL A 189 10.02 6.21 -25.02
CA VAL A 189 8.84 6.73 -25.70
C VAL A 189 8.98 6.46 -27.19
N GLY A 190 7.98 5.79 -27.78
CA GLY A 190 8.07 5.35 -29.18
C GLY A 190 9.29 4.49 -29.46
N GLY A 191 9.70 3.65 -28.49
CA GLY A 191 10.87 2.76 -28.59
C GLY A 191 12.23 3.43 -28.32
N SER A 192 12.29 4.75 -28.16
CA SER A 192 13.54 5.48 -27.90
C SER A 192 13.70 5.85 -26.44
N VAL A 193 14.84 5.52 -25.84
CA VAL A 193 15.19 5.92 -24.46
C VAL A 193 15.64 7.37 -24.45
N ARG A 194 15.08 8.18 -23.56
CA ARG A 194 15.41 9.60 -23.37
C ARG A 194 15.28 10.01 -21.91
N LEU A 195 16.03 11.03 -21.53
CA LEU A 195 15.80 11.79 -20.31
C LEU A 195 14.73 12.85 -20.61
N ALA A 196 13.66 12.88 -19.82
CA ALA A 196 12.57 13.85 -20.01
C ALA A 196 11.97 14.21 -18.64
N THR A 197 11.44 15.42 -18.51
CA THR A 197 10.76 15.79 -17.26
C THR A 197 9.39 15.10 -17.14
N VAL A 198 8.89 14.92 -15.92
CA VAL A 198 7.52 14.43 -15.67
C VAL A 198 6.50 15.31 -16.40
N GLY A 199 6.74 16.62 -16.43
CA GLY A 199 5.94 17.60 -17.16
C GLY A 199 5.97 17.37 -18.67
N ASP A 200 7.15 17.19 -19.27
CA ASP A 200 7.26 16.92 -20.70
C ASP A 200 6.52 15.65 -21.10
N LEU A 201 6.64 14.60 -20.26
CA LEU A 201 6.04 13.30 -20.52
C LEU A 201 4.52 13.32 -20.39
N PHE A 202 3.95 14.12 -19.49
CA PHE A 202 2.55 13.94 -19.09
C PHE A 202 1.69 15.22 -19.05
N SER A 203 2.23 16.42 -19.23
CA SER A 203 1.45 17.67 -19.17
C SER A 203 0.40 17.79 -20.28
N HIS A 204 0.69 17.21 -21.45
CA HIS A 204 -0.13 17.27 -22.66
C HIS A 204 -1.35 16.33 -22.63
N LEU A 205 -1.49 15.50 -21.59
CA LEU A 205 -2.59 14.55 -21.49
C LEU A 205 -3.92 15.26 -21.19
N ASN A 206 -5.01 14.64 -21.60
CA ASN A 206 -6.36 15.11 -21.28
C ASN A 206 -6.72 14.61 -19.88
N TYR A 207 -6.66 15.51 -18.89
CA TYR A 207 -6.95 15.20 -17.50
C TYR A 207 -8.42 15.43 -17.16
N GLU A 208 -8.98 14.53 -16.36
CA GLU A 208 -10.32 14.61 -15.79
C GLU A 208 -10.25 14.68 -14.27
N SER A 209 -11.13 15.47 -13.66
CA SER A 209 -11.18 15.60 -12.19
C SER A 209 -11.78 14.35 -11.55
N SER A 210 -11.08 13.77 -10.58
CA SER A 210 -11.51 12.59 -9.83
C SER A 210 -10.99 12.64 -8.39
N GLY A 211 -11.88 12.77 -7.41
CA GLY A 211 -11.54 12.60 -6.00
C GLY A 211 -10.49 13.56 -5.43
N GLY A 212 -10.44 14.81 -5.90
CA GLY A 212 -9.43 15.80 -5.48
C GLY A 212 -8.09 15.71 -6.23
N PHE A 213 -8.01 14.83 -7.22
CA PHE A 213 -6.91 14.71 -8.17
C PHE A 213 -7.40 14.94 -9.60
N GLU A 214 -6.49 15.25 -10.50
CA GLU A 214 -6.70 15.23 -11.94
C GLU A 214 -6.04 13.97 -12.51
N VAL A 215 -6.74 13.22 -13.36
CA VAL A 215 -6.29 11.91 -13.81
C VAL A 215 -6.40 11.78 -15.33
N ALA A 216 -5.38 11.19 -15.96
CA ALA A 216 -5.37 10.88 -17.38
C ALA A 216 -4.92 9.43 -17.61
N ASN A 217 -5.55 8.75 -18.58
CA ASN A 217 -5.03 7.50 -19.10
C ASN A 217 -3.91 7.81 -20.10
N TYR A 218 -2.85 7.01 -20.08
CA TYR A 218 -1.78 7.19 -21.05
C TYR A 218 -1.19 5.88 -21.50
N ASP A 219 -0.77 5.88 -22.75
CA ASP A 219 -0.24 4.73 -23.41
C ASP A 219 0.87 5.17 -24.35
N GLY A 220 2.09 4.69 -24.12
CA GLY A 220 3.24 4.94 -25.01
C GLY A 220 4.51 5.44 -24.33
N VAL A 221 4.49 5.65 -23.01
CA VAL A 221 5.69 5.91 -22.21
C VAL A 221 5.96 4.74 -21.28
N GLU A 222 7.20 4.26 -21.29
CA GLU A 222 7.73 3.34 -20.30
C GLU A 222 8.75 4.09 -19.42
N VAL A 223 8.79 3.83 -18.12
CA VAL A 223 9.76 4.41 -17.19
C VAL A 223 10.73 3.35 -16.70
N LEU A 224 11.98 3.72 -16.47
CA LEU A 224 13.00 2.80 -15.97
C LEU A 224 12.82 2.56 -14.46
N THR A 225 12.66 1.29 -14.07
CA THR A 225 12.70 0.77 -12.70
C THR A 225 13.94 -0.11 -12.50
N PRO A 226 14.27 -0.55 -11.27
CA PRO A 226 15.34 -1.52 -11.04
C PRO A 226 15.17 -2.83 -11.82
N GLU A 227 13.94 -3.25 -12.13
CA GLU A 227 13.65 -4.45 -12.92
C GLU A 227 13.60 -4.22 -14.45
N GLY A 228 13.71 -2.97 -14.91
CA GLY A 228 13.71 -2.62 -16.34
C GLY A 228 12.65 -1.57 -16.69
N PHE A 229 12.29 -1.48 -17.99
CA PHE A 229 11.30 -0.51 -18.44
C PHE A 229 9.88 -1.03 -18.22
N VAL A 230 9.04 -0.21 -17.59
CA VAL A 230 7.64 -0.52 -17.28
C VAL A 230 6.71 0.52 -17.90
N ARG A 231 5.68 0.07 -18.62
CA ARG A 231 4.69 0.94 -19.27
C ARG A 231 3.85 1.71 -18.24
N VAL A 232 3.79 3.02 -18.42
CA VAL A 232 2.88 3.91 -17.69
C VAL A 232 1.50 3.78 -18.30
N VAL A 233 0.52 3.36 -17.49
CA VAL A 233 -0.87 3.15 -17.91
C VAL A 233 -1.79 4.32 -17.52
N LYS A 234 -1.42 5.06 -16.48
CA LYS A 234 -2.25 6.10 -15.87
C LYS A 234 -1.39 7.11 -15.13
N VAL A 235 -1.78 8.38 -15.18
CA VAL A 235 -1.10 9.48 -14.50
C VAL A 235 -2.11 10.28 -13.70
N SER A 236 -1.80 10.55 -12.42
CA SER A 236 -2.57 11.45 -11.57
C SER A 236 -1.73 12.65 -11.15
N ARG A 237 -2.31 13.84 -11.14
CA ARG A 237 -1.67 15.07 -10.66
C ARG A 237 -2.56 15.80 -9.65
N LYS A 238 -1.92 16.57 -8.76
CA LYS A 238 -2.58 17.52 -7.85
C LYS A 238 -1.73 18.78 -7.75
N LYS A 239 -2.36 19.92 -7.47
CA LYS A 239 -1.64 21.16 -7.20
C LYS A 239 -1.09 21.12 -5.77
N SER A 240 0.22 21.35 -5.60
CA SER A 240 0.86 21.50 -4.28
C SER A 240 1.26 22.96 -4.05
N ASN A 241 1.08 23.45 -2.83
CA ASN A 241 1.47 24.81 -2.43
C ASN A 241 2.84 24.86 -1.72
N SER A 242 3.43 23.71 -1.39
CA SER A 242 4.77 23.64 -0.81
C SER A 242 5.59 22.54 -1.50
N ILE A 243 6.72 22.96 -2.07
CA ILE A 243 7.72 22.12 -2.73
C ILE A 243 9.07 22.46 -2.09
N ILE A 244 9.80 21.42 -1.68
CA ILE A 244 11.15 21.51 -1.15
C ILE A 244 12.11 21.05 -2.24
N ARG A 245 13.13 21.86 -2.50
CA ARG A 245 14.26 21.51 -3.34
C ARG A 245 15.39 20.97 -2.47
N ILE A 246 15.87 19.77 -2.77
CA ILE A 246 17.05 19.18 -2.13
C ILE A 246 18.15 19.11 -3.17
N THR A 247 19.30 19.70 -2.84
CA THR A 247 20.49 19.70 -3.68
C THR A 247 21.60 18.93 -2.98
N THR A 248 22.18 17.96 -3.68
CA THR A 248 23.34 17.19 -3.20
C THR A 248 24.65 17.93 -3.47
N GLU A 249 25.72 17.60 -2.75
CA GLU A 249 27.05 18.17 -2.97
C GLU A 249 27.59 17.92 -4.40
N ARG A 250 27.09 16.87 -5.06
CA ARG A 250 27.44 16.53 -6.46
C ARG A 250 26.63 17.31 -7.49
N GLY A 251 25.71 18.17 -7.05
CA GLY A 251 24.89 19.00 -7.93
C GLY A 251 23.55 18.39 -8.34
N PHE A 252 23.24 17.14 -7.97
CA PHE A 252 21.89 16.58 -8.19
C PHE A 252 20.87 17.35 -7.40
N MET A 253 19.76 17.67 -8.06
CA MET A 253 18.64 18.40 -7.48
C MET A 253 17.38 17.57 -7.62
N VAL A 254 16.54 17.56 -6.60
CA VAL A 254 15.20 16.98 -6.67
C VAL A 254 14.21 17.91 -6.00
N GLU A 255 13.07 18.14 -6.66
CA GLU A 255 11.96 18.95 -6.14
C GLU A 255 10.79 18.05 -5.77
N LEU A 256 10.36 18.16 -4.51
CA LEU A 256 9.44 17.20 -3.90
C LEU A 256 8.47 17.92 -2.99
N THR A 257 7.27 17.38 -2.78
CA THR A 257 6.39 17.86 -1.70
C THR A 257 7.01 17.57 -0.33
N GLU A 258 6.73 18.38 0.69
CA GLU A 258 7.32 18.25 2.04
C GLU A 258 7.24 16.84 2.65
N GLU A 259 6.13 16.15 2.38
CA GLU A 259 5.80 14.83 2.92
C GLU A 259 6.45 13.66 2.14
N HIS A 260 7.04 13.95 0.97
CA HIS A 260 7.64 12.95 0.11
C HIS A 260 8.81 12.28 0.83
N ARG A 261 8.85 10.94 0.87
CA ARG A 261 9.91 10.21 1.57
C ARG A 261 11.10 9.96 0.66
N ILE A 262 12.28 10.25 1.16
CA ILE A 262 13.54 10.11 0.45
C ILE A 262 14.39 9.08 1.19
N PRO A 263 14.93 8.08 0.48
CA PRO A 263 15.86 7.14 1.07
C PRO A 263 17.22 7.81 1.28
N LEU A 264 17.72 7.76 2.51
CA LEU A 264 19.10 8.10 2.85
C LEU A 264 20.02 6.90 2.60
N ALA A 265 21.31 7.16 2.42
CA ALA A 265 22.36 6.17 2.19
C ALA A 265 22.57 5.26 3.40
N ASP A 266 22.22 5.72 4.61
CA ASP A 266 22.18 4.90 5.82
C ASP A 266 20.92 4.02 5.93
N GLY A 267 20.02 4.18 4.96
CA GLY A 267 18.85 3.35 4.83
C GLY A 267 17.55 3.87 5.42
N ARG A 268 17.59 4.98 6.15
CA ARG A 268 16.38 5.61 6.66
C ARG A 268 15.56 6.22 5.52
N LEU A 269 14.24 6.11 5.60
CA LEU A 269 13.29 6.86 4.77
C LEU A 269 12.78 8.05 5.58
N VAL A 270 13.15 9.26 5.17
CA VAL A 270 12.77 10.50 5.87
C VAL A 270 11.92 11.37 4.95
N GLU A 271 10.99 12.13 5.52
CA GLU A 271 10.24 13.13 4.73
C GLU A 271 11.19 14.22 4.22
N ALA A 272 10.91 14.77 3.03
CA ALA A 272 11.74 15.79 2.39
C ALA A 272 12.01 16.98 3.32
N LYS A 273 11.01 17.40 4.12
CA LYS A 273 11.16 18.46 5.12
C LYS A 273 12.10 18.15 6.28
N MET A 274 12.44 16.88 6.47
CA MET A 274 13.30 16.40 7.56
C MET A 274 14.75 16.18 7.12
N VAL A 275 15.03 16.25 5.82
CA VAL A 275 16.40 16.15 5.27
C VAL A 275 17.20 17.39 5.66
N LYS A 276 18.42 17.20 6.14
CA LYS A 276 19.32 18.27 6.57
C LYS A 276 20.63 18.25 5.76
N PRO A 277 21.29 19.40 5.58
CA PRO A 277 22.64 19.42 5.03
C PRO A 277 23.57 18.45 5.77
N GLY A 278 24.26 17.60 5.02
CA GLY A 278 25.11 16.52 5.54
C GLY A 278 24.46 15.13 5.53
N ASP A 279 23.13 15.02 5.36
CA ASP A 279 22.48 13.74 5.11
C ASP A 279 22.91 13.20 3.74
N ARG A 280 23.31 11.92 3.70
CA ARG A 280 23.68 11.25 2.45
C ARG A 280 22.43 10.63 1.85
N LEU A 281 22.09 10.95 0.60
CA LEU A 281 20.95 10.34 -0.10
C LEU A 281 21.37 8.99 -0.72
N LYS A 282 20.44 8.04 -0.79
CA LYS A 282 20.64 6.80 -1.56
C LYS A 282 20.45 7.12 -3.03
N VAL A 283 21.50 6.89 -3.82
CA VAL A 283 21.49 7.04 -5.27
C VAL A 283 21.50 5.63 -5.87
N ILE A 284 20.72 5.40 -6.92
CA ILE A 284 20.76 4.13 -7.67
C ILE A 284 22.15 4.04 -8.32
N SER A 285 22.97 3.07 -7.91
CA SER A 285 24.14 2.67 -8.69
C SER A 285 23.63 1.87 -9.88
N THR A 286 23.70 2.43 -11.07
CA THR A 286 23.40 1.71 -12.31
C THR A 286 24.25 0.43 -12.37
N LEU A 287 23.59 -0.72 -12.64
CA LEU A 287 24.26 -1.92 -13.12
C LEU A 287 25.17 -1.52 -14.30
N SER A 288 26.37 -2.09 -14.36
CA SER A 288 27.38 -1.80 -15.38
C SER A 288 26.74 -1.80 -16.77
N TYR A 289 26.68 -0.62 -17.38
CA TYR A 289 26.02 -0.30 -18.65
C TYR A 289 26.80 -0.82 -19.87
N ASP A 290 27.56 -1.90 -19.72
CA ASP A 290 28.50 -2.39 -20.75
C ASP A 290 27.82 -3.18 -21.88
N GLU A 291 26.52 -3.49 -21.79
CA GLU A 291 25.81 -4.30 -22.79
C GLU A 291 24.88 -3.52 -23.73
N ILE A 292 24.81 -2.19 -23.65
CA ILE A 292 24.01 -1.41 -24.59
C ILE A 292 24.93 -0.86 -25.69
N SER A 293 24.93 -1.50 -26.85
CA SER A 293 25.53 -0.94 -28.08
C SER A 293 24.67 0.22 -28.59
N PRO A 294 25.03 1.49 -28.37
CA PRO A 294 24.17 2.62 -28.69
C PRO A 294 24.33 2.96 -30.18
N LYS A 295 23.23 3.15 -30.88
CA LYS A 295 23.25 3.75 -32.23
C LYS A 295 23.25 5.27 -32.11
N THR A 296 24.12 5.91 -32.89
CA THR A 296 24.20 7.36 -33.05
C THR A 296 22.89 7.93 -33.61
N SER A 297 22.45 9.06 -33.10
CA SER A 297 21.27 9.80 -33.58
C SER A 297 21.60 11.27 -33.80
N GLU A 298 20.91 11.90 -34.75
CA GLU A 298 21.12 13.29 -35.12
C GLU A 298 19.92 14.13 -34.70
N VAL A 299 20.15 15.22 -33.96
CA VAL A 299 19.10 16.12 -33.46
C VAL A 299 19.48 17.55 -33.82
N ASN A 300 18.63 18.22 -34.60
CA ASN A 300 18.82 19.62 -35.01
C ASN A 300 20.19 19.90 -35.67
N GLY A 301 20.68 18.96 -36.48
CA GLY A 301 21.97 19.08 -37.17
C GLY A 301 23.21 18.80 -36.30
N VAL A 302 23.00 18.28 -35.08
CA VAL A 302 24.09 17.86 -34.19
C VAL A 302 24.02 16.33 -34.03
N THR A 303 25.09 15.66 -34.44
CA THR A 303 25.24 14.21 -34.28
C THR A 303 25.61 13.90 -32.83
N VAL A 304 24.71 13.21 -32.11
CA VAL A 304 24.96 12.77 -30.74
C VAL A 304 25.67 11.43 -30.79
N THR A 305 26.99 11.48 -30.70
CA THR A 305 27.83 10.27 -30.65
C THR A 305 27.68 9.57 -29.30
N SER A 306 28.01 8.29 -29.26
CA SER A 306 28.01 7.47 -28.04
C SER A 306 28.89 8.09 -26.95
N GLU A 307 30.01 8.71 -27.33
CA GLU A 307 30.89 9.44 -26.41
C GLU A 307 30.27 10.74 -25.90
N LEU A 308 29.59 11.51 -26.76
CA LEU A 308 28.90 12.73 -26.34
C LEU A 308 27.72 12.40 -25.41
N ALA A 309 26.94 11.37 -25.73
CA ALA A 309 25.87 10.88 -24.87
C ALA A 309 26.40 10.38 -23.51
N ARG A 310 27.56 9.71 -23.52
CA ARG A 310 28.24 9.24 -22.30
C ARG A 310 28.77 10.39 -21.47
N LEU A 311 29.33 11.43 -22.09
CA LEU A 311 29.83 12.63 -21.41
C LEU A 311 28.66 13.41 -20.77
N VAL A 312 27.59 13.62 -21.52
CA VAL A 312 26.36 14.26 -21.04
C VAL A 312 25.72 13.45 -19.91
N GLY A 313 25.68 12.12 -20.03
CA GLY A 313 25.20 11.23 -18.96
C GLY A 313 26.05 11.27 -17.69
N TYR A 314 27.38 11.41 -17.81
CA TYR A 314 28.29 11.50 -16.67
C TYR A 314 28.16 12.80 -15.87
N PHE A 315 27.71 13.88 -16.52
CA PHE A 315 27.45 15.17 -15.87
C PHE A 315 26.02 15.30 -15.31
N ILE A 316 25.12 14.36 -15.64
CA ILE A 316 23.69 14.40 -15.26
C ILE A 316 23.32 13.29 -14.26
N ALA A 317 24.20 12.32 -13.98
CA ALA A 317 23.97 11.20 -13.05
C ALA A 317 24.83 11.24 -11.78
#